data_AF-A0A536L6I2-F1
#
_entry.id   AF-A0A536L6I2-F1
#
_cell.length_a   1.000
_cell.length_b   1.000
_cell.length_c   1.000
_cell.angle_alpha   90.00
_cell.angle_beta   90.00
_cell.angle_gamma   90.00
#
_symmetry.space_group_name_H-M   'P 1'
#
loop_
_entity.id
_entity.type
_entity.pdbx_description
1 polymer ?
#
loop_
_entity_poly.entity_id
_entity_poly.type
_entity_poly.pdbx_seq_one_letter_code
_entity_poly.pdbx_strand_id
1 'polypeptide(L)'
;MGRSFAPNRYFRVSSSALGAAMAAALLASIAVAADDDPAEIPDEGIDATITGADFGGAAPLPTSRTIRHWSSETTNGDNGVTYRYNMVGADPSTDGSAVIGVDIIPLNVTVAGHEFNGSQITNAVLASPLFSTSFTVQTSTGPATVPYSYVSTAAASNALGGPGPGGSLSPGNSGVQLLDATMRAQFNKIGSPFYHLVLDPAVHDPVSINVPDDQGTIVTSPVGVTMANLDMKWFRTRIQNQLGRLNYLDPTRLALFLTYDVLVTTDGTLGTVVVGAHGAGPATGNGNGNVLADGNQPVQTFVWGSWLSTGFFSRNRMWAIQDIHSLSHEIVSWAVDPFVTNTVQPWFVARSMQYGCSDLMETADPVAGLGFAIGSHNFDVNRFSEHRYHPSDQVFLPWFMRSDPQTQSVQHDRSVGRFTFLGDLNQVKDAAGNRIFQQAATGC
;
A
#
# COMPACT_ATOMS: atom_id res chain seq x y z
N MET A 1 16.73 -103.25 -15.73
CA MET A 1 16.32 -102.22 -14.76
C MET A 1 15.29 -101.32 -15.45
N GLY A 2 13.97 -101.38 -15.31
CA GLY A 2 13.07 -102.08 -14.41
C GLY A 2 11.88 -101.14 -14.16
N ARG A 3 10.88 -101.13 -15.05
CA ARG A 3 9.67 -100.27 -14.99
C ARG A 3 8.79 -100.62 -13.78
N SER A 4 8.22 -99.63 -13.08
CA SER A 4 6.86 -99.71 -12.50
C SER A 4 6.34 -98.33 -12.05
N PHE A 5 5.01 -98.23 -12.05
CA PHE A 5 4.12 -97.08 -11.91
C PHE A 5 4.13 -96.37 -10.54
N ALA A 6 3.77 -95.08 -10.54
CA ALA A 6 3.15 -94.41 -9.40
C ALA A 6 2.16 -93.30 -9.85
N PRO A 7 1.11 -93.00 -9.06
CA PRO A 7 -0.15 -92.46 -9.53
C PRO A 7 -0.37 -90.96 -9.26
N ASN A 8 -1.32 -90.37 -9.99
CA ASN A 8 -1.91 -89.05 -9.75
C ASN A 8 -2.27 -88.84 -8.27
N ARG A 9 -1.68 -87.83 -7.64
CA ARG A 9 -2.18 -87.23 -6.40
C ARG A 9 -2.69 -85.83 -6.70
N TYR A 10 -3.97 -85.64 -6.44
CA TYR A 10 -4.66 -84.35 -6.41
C TYR A 10 -3.96 -83.39 -5.45
N PHE A 11 -3.42 -82.29 -5.96
CA PHE A 11 -3.14 -81.12 -5.13
C PHE A 11 -4.43 -80.31 -5.00
N ARG A 12 -5.02 -80.36 -3.81
CA ARG A 12 -5.93 -79.32 -3.32
C ARG A 12 -5.08 -78.08 -3.08
N VAL A 13 -5.12 -77.12 -3.99
CA VAL A 13 -4.64 -75.77 -3.71
C VAL A 13 -5.80 -75.04 -3.02
N SER A 14 -5.56 -74.62 -1.78
CA SER A 14 -6.49 -73.80 -1.01
C SER A 14 -6.73 -72.48 -1.74
N SER A 15 -7.99 -72.10 -1.83
CA SER A 15 -8.53 -70.90 -2.47
C SER A 15 -8.20 -69.62 -1.67
N SER A 16 -6.92 -69.37 -1.40
CA SER A 16 -6.44 -68.23 -0.61
C SER A 16 -5.25 -67.49 -1.23
N ALA A 17 -5.16 -67.47 -2.57
CA ALA A 17 -4.08 -66.76 -3.28
C ALA A 17 -4.48 -66.21 -4.67
N LEU A 18 -5.74 -65.79 -4.85
CA LEU A 18 -6.16 -65.00 -6.01
C LEU A 18 -7.23 -64.00 -5.55
N GLY A 19 -6.79 -63.07 -4.70
CA GLY A 19 -7.62 -62.03 -4.11
C GLY A 19 -6.80 -61.00 -3.35
N ALA A 20 -5.56 -60.74 -3.79
CA ALA A 20 -4.62 -59.84 -3.11
C ALA A 20 -3.87 -58.91 -4.08
N ALA A 21 -4.40 -58.68 -5.28
CA ALA A 21 -3.82 -57.73 -6.25
C ALA A 21 -4.83 -56.76 -6.89
N MET A 22 -6.11 -56.79 -6.48
CA MET A 22 -7.12 -55.80 -6.87
C MET A 22 -8.04 -55.43 -5.67
N ALA A 23 -7.44 -55.28 -4.50
CA ALA A 23 -8.06 -54.67 -3.31
C ALA A 23 -7.06 -53.83 -2.49
N ALA A 24 -5.84 -53.62 -3.01
CA ALA A 24 -4.84 -52.69 -2.47
C ALA A 24 -4.71 -51.40 -3.32
N ALA A 25 -5.56 -51.25 -4.35
CA ALA A 25 -5.65 -50.06 -5.20
C ALA A 25 -6.99 -49.29 -5.04
N LEU A 26 -7.79 -49.63 -4.01
CA LEU A 26 -9.08 -48.99 -3.72
C LEU A 26 -9.26 -48.59 -2.24
N LEU A 27 -8.18 -48.56 -1.45
CA LEU A 27 -8.17 -48.05 -0.07
C LEU A 27 -7.09 -46.98 0.16
N ALA A 28 -6.56 -46.39 -0.91
CA ALA A 28 -5.62 -45.27 -0.86
C ALA A 28 -6.21 -44.03 -1.54
N SER A 29 -7.41 -43.61 -1.13
CA SER A 29 -8.03 -42.37 -1.63
C SER A 29 -9.23 -41.94 -0.78
N ILE A 30 -9.00 -41.83 0.52
CA ILE A 30 -9.68 -40.87 1.41
C ILE A 30 -8.80 -40.74 2.66
N ALA A 31 -7.56 -40.26 2.45
CA ALA A 31 -7.10 -39.27 3.39
C ALA A 31 -8.04 -38.09 3.15
N VAL A 32 -9.08 -38.00 3.99
CA VAL A 32 -9.63 -36.69 4.32
C VAL A 32 -8.38 -35.93 4.75
N ALA A 33 -7.86 -35.08 3.87
CA ALA A 33 -7.04 -33.99 4.32
C ALA A 33 -7.89 -33.40 5.44
N ALA A 34 -7.42 -33.52 6.68
CA ALA A 34 -7.83 -32.56 7.67
C ALA A 34 -7.58 -31.24 6.96
N ASP A 35 -8.68 -30.60 6.58
CA ASP A 35 -8.71 -29.19 6.33
C ASP A 35 -8.07 -28.65 7.61
N ASP A 36 -6.78 -28.35 7.57
CA ASP A 36 -6.19 -27.33 8.42
C ASP A 36 -6.85 -26.03 7.93
N ASP A 37 -8.17 -25.96 8.09
CA ASP A 37 -8.91 -24.73 8.21
C ASP A 37 -8.14 -24.03 9.34
N PRO A 38 -7.40 -22.95 9.04
CA PRO A 38 -6.59 -22.29 10.04
C PRO A 38 -7.57 -21.82 11.09
N ALA A 39 -7.70 -22.61 12.17
CA ALA A 39 -8.73 -22.49 13.19
C ALA A 39 -9.04 -21.01 13.36
N GLU A 40 -10.24 -20.59 12.93
CA GLU A 40 -10.65 -19.18 12.76
C GLU A 40 -9.85 -18.32 13.71
N ILE A 41 -8.76 -17.71 13.22
CA ILE A 41 -7.90 -16.92 14.09
C ILE A 41 -8.82 -15.80 14.60
N PRO A 42 -9.18 -15.78 15.90
CA PRO A 42 -10.24 -14.91 16.35
C PRO A 42 -9.87 -13.47 16.05
N ASP A 43 -10.82 -12.73 15.48
CA ASP A 43 -10.63 -11.32 15.09
C ASP A 43 -10.64 -10.44 16.33
N GLU A 44 -9.49 -10.42 17.00
CA GLU A 44 -9.28 -9.67 18.22
C GLU A 44 -8.35 -8.47 17.98
N GLY A 45 -8.16 -8.04 16.73
CA GLY A 45 -7.42 -6.82 16.40
C GLY A 45 -8.23 -5.56 16.75
N ILE A 46 -7.56 -4.40 16.77
CA ILE A 46 -8.21 -3.11 17.05
C ILE A 46 -9.00 -2.64 15.83
N ASP A 47 -10.26 -2.27 16.05
CA ASP A 47 -11.09 -1.52 15.10
C ASP A 47 -10.86 -0.03 15.34
N ALA A 48 -10.18 0.63 14.40
CA ALA A 48 -9.84 2.04 14.48
C ALA A 48 -10.26 2.74 13.18
N THR A 49 -10.51 4.04 13.27
CA THR A 49 -10.72 4.86 12.07
C THR A 49 -9.37 5.42 11.63
N ILE A 50 -8.91 5.06 10.42
CA ILE A 50 -7.72 5.71 9.85
C ILE A 50 -8.13 7.08 9.32
N THR A 51 -7.41 8.13 9.70
CA THR A 51 -7.59 9.47 9.15
C THR A 51 -6.28 10.01 8.61
N GLY A 52 -6.37 11.02 7.74
CA GLY A 52 -5.25 11.85 7.36
C GLY A 52 -4.90 12.88 8.44
N ALA A 53 -3.72 13.47 8.32
CA ALA A 53 -3.29 14.59 9.15
C ALA A 53 -2.72 15.71 8.28
N ASP A 54 -3.11 16.95 8.56
CA ASP A 54 -2.43 18.10 7.98
C ASP A 54 -1.01 18.18 8.54
N PHE A 55 -0.01 17.94 7.70
CA PHE A 55 1.40 18.14 8.01
C PHE A 55 1.97 19.42 7.39
N GLY A 56 1.12 20.24 6.78
CA GLY A 56 1.43 21.50 6.12
C GLY A 56 1.59 21.33 4.61
N GLY A 57 1.14 22.34 3.87
CA GLY A 57 1.31 22.47 2.43
C GLY A 57 2.13 23.69 2.03
N ALA A 58 2.45 23.76 0.74
CA ALA A 58 3.16 24.89 0.15
C ALA A 58 2.54 25.27 -1.20
N ALA A 59 2.65 26.53 -1.61
CA ALA A 59 2.26 26.96 -2.96
C ALA A 59 3.54 27.34 -3.73
N PRO A 60 4.24 26.38 -4.34
CA PRO A 60 5.44 26.68 -5.10
C PRO A 60 5.12 27.56 -6.29
N LEU A 61 6.06 28.46 -6.63
CA LEU A 61 6.04 29.18 -7.89
C LEU A 61 6.59 28.26 -9.00
N PRO A 62 6.29 28.51 -10.29
CA PRO A 62 6.86 27.74 -11.40
C PRO A 62 8.40 27.68 -11.42
N THR A 63 9.04 28.64 -10.76
CA THR A 63 10.50 28.78 -10.63
C THR A 63 11.05 28.17 -9.33
N SER A 64 10.19 27.72 -8.41
CA SER A 64 10.61 27.16 -7.13
C SER A 64 11.52 25.95 -7.35
N ARG A 65 12.57 25.86 -6.52
CA ARG A 65 13.43 24.68 -6.52
C ARG A 65 12.75 23.60 -5.70
N THR A 66 12.16 22.62 -6.36
CA THR A 66 11.48 21.50 -5.74
C THR A 66 11.60 20.25 -6.61
N ILE A 67 10.99 19.15 -6.18
CA ILE A 67 10.89 17.91 -6.94
C ILE A 67 10.37 18.16 -8.36
N ARG A 68 10.76 17.30 -9.31
CA ARG A 68 10.22 17.41 -10.68
C ARG A 68 8.71 17.15 -10.64
N HIS A 69 7.95 18.12 -11.10
CA HIS A 69 6.50 18.05 -11.22
C HIS A 69 6.04 18.65 -12.56
N TRP A 70 4.79 18.42 -12.90
CA TRP A 70 4.08 19.06 -14.00
C TRP A 70 2.77 19.64 -13.48
N SER A 71 2.21 20.59 -14.22
CA SER A 71 0.93 21.23 -13.88
C SER A 71 -0.04 21.03 -15.03
N SER A 72 -1.31 20.85 -14.71
CA SER A 72 -2.39 20.78 -15.70
C SER A 72 -3.69 21.27 -15.07
N GLU A 73 -4.73 21.30 -15.87
CA GLU A 73 -6.06 21.66 -15.43
C GLU A 73 -7.12 20.79 -16.12
N THR A 74 -8.26 20.62 -15.47
CA THR A 74 -9.39 19.85 -16.00
C THR A 74 -10.68 20.55 -15.61
N THR A 75 -11.54 20.80 -16.59
CA THR A 75 -12.89 21.30 -16.35
C THR A 75 -13.79 20.14 -15.95
N ASN A 76 -14.33 20.21 -14.75
CA ASN A 76 -15.29 19.24 -14.26
C ASN A 76 -16.63 19.43 -15.00
N GLY A 77 -17.14 18.34 -15.58
CA GLY A 77 -18.35 18.37 -16.40
C GLY A 77 -19.64 18.65 -15.63
N ASP A 78 -19.67 18.35 -14.33
CA ASP A 78 -20.87 18.49 -13.49
C ASP A 78 -21.09 19.94 -13.03
N ASN A 79 -20.03 20.66 -12.68
CA ASN A 79 -20.13 22.02 -12.15
C ASN A 79 -19.52 23.10 -13.05
N GLY A 80 -18.86 22.72 -14.15
CA GLY A 80 -18.22 23.64 -15.09
C GLY A 80 -16.99 24.37 -14.54
N VAL A 81 -16.48 24.00 -13.36
CA VAL A 81 -15.30 24.61 -12.74
C VAL A 81 -14.03 23.95 -13.26
N THR A 82 -13.04 24.75 -13.61
CA THR A 82 -11.70 24.27 -13.96
C THR A 82 -10.85 24.13 -12.71
N TYR A 83 -10.45 22.91 -12.40
CA TYR A 83 -9.55 22.58 -11.31
C TYR A 83 -8.13 22.47 -11.84
N ARG A 84 -7.19 23.13 -11.15
CA ARG A 84 -5.77 23.08 -11.46
C ARG A 84 -5.08 22.16 -10.48
N TYR A 85 -4.10 21.41 -10.97
CA TYR A 85 -3.35 20.49 -10.13
C TYR A 85 -1.89 20.43 -10.55
N ASN A 86 -1.04 20.08 -9.58
CA ASN A 86 0.35 19.72 -9.77
C ASN A 86 0.54 18.24 -9.45
N MET A 87 1.29 17.50 -10.25
CA MET A 87 1.63 16.12 -9.94
C MET A 87 3.11 15.86 -10.16
N VAL A 88 3.65 14.93 -9.41
CA VAL A 88 5.05 14.51 -9.51
C VAL A 88 5.30 13.82 -10.84
N GLY A 89 6.48 14.08 -11.41
CA GLY A 89 6.98 13.36 -12.57
C GLY A 89 6.93 14.14 -13.88
N ALA A 90 6.66 13.43 -14.97
CA ALA A 90 6.57 14.00 -16.31
C ALA A 90 5.10 14.11 -16.75
N ASP A 91 4.81 15.11 -17.59
CA ASP A 91 3.48 15.30 -18.17
C ASP A 91 3.10 14.07 -19.03
N PRO A 92 2.02 13.35 -18.67
CA PRO A 92 1.59 12.14 -19.38
C PRO A 92 1.19 12.42 -20.83
N SER A 93 0.82 13.65 -21.21
CA SER A 93 0.50 14.00 -22.61
C SER A 93 1.73 13.97 -23.52
N THR A 94 2.93 14.06 -22.95
CA THR A 94 4.20 14.09 -23.69
C THR A 94 4.94 12.75 -23.75
N ASP A 95 4.36 11.69 -23.15
CA ASP A 95 5.00 10.38 -23.00
C ASP A 95 6.40 10.43 -22.35
N GLY A 96 6.63 11.41 -21.47
CA GLY A 96 7.90 11.56 -20.76
C GLY A 96 8.06 10.61 -19.57
N SER A 97 9.32 10.35 -19.20
CA SER A 97 9.67 9.66 -17.96
C SER A 97 10.31 10.60 -16.94
N ALA A 98 10.16 10.27 -15.66
CA ALA A 98 10.80 10.95 -14.55
C ALA A 98 11.36 9.94 -13.55
N VAL A 99 12.56 10.25 -13.05
CA VAL A 99 13.17 9.59 -11.89
C VAL A 99 13.22 10.62 -10.77
N ILE A 100 12.64 10.30 -9.63
CA ILE A 100 12.64 11.15 -8.45
C ILE A 100 13.52 10.52 -7.39
N GLY A 101 14.56 11.25 -6.98
CA GLY A 101 15.37 10.85 -5.85
C GLY A 101 14.56 10.83 -4.56
N VAL A 102 14.77 9.82 -3.72
CA VAL A 102 14.13 9.70 -2.41
C VAL A 102 15.20 9.56 -1.34
N ASP A 103 15.23 10.49 -0.40
CA ASP A 103 16.06 10.41 0.80
C ASP A 103 15.27 9.69 1.88
N ILE A 104 15.64 8.44 2.15
CA ILE A 104 15.02 7.61 3.18
C ILE A 104 15.70 7.89 4.51
N ILE A 105 14.94 8.38 5.48
CA ILE A 105 15.40 8.72 6.83
C ILE A 105 14.69 7.81 7.85
N PRO A 106 15.35 6.72 8.30
CA PRO A 106 14.80 5.89 9.36
C PRO A 106 14.72 6.65 10.68
N LEU A 107 13.58 6.55 11.36
CA LEU A 107 13.36 7.11 12.68
C LEU A 107 13.36 5.98 13.71
N ASN A 108 14.33 6.00 14.62
CA ASN A 108 14.40 5.08 15.73
C ASN A 108 13.71 5.72 16.94
N VAL A 109 12.49 5.29 17.23
CA VAL A 109 11.63 5.91 18.24
C VAL A 109 11.68 5.10 19.53
N THR A 110 11.89 5.76 20.67
CA THR A 110 11.87 5.13 21.99
C THR A 110 10.76 5.73 22.84
N VAL A 111 9.83 4.90 23.32
CA VAL A 111 8.70 5.28 24.19
C VAL A 111 8.75 4.46 25.47
N ALA A 112 8.79 5.11 26.64
CA ALA A 112 8.83 4.43 27.93
C ALA A 112 9.90 3.31 28.03
N GLY A 113 11.04 3.50 27.37
CA GLY A 113 12.14 2.52 27.31
C GLY A 113 11.97 1.38 26.30
N HIS A 114 10.86 1.31 25.56
CA HIS A 114 10.66 0.39 24.44
C HIS A 114 11.09 1.02 23.12
N GLU A 115 11.76 0.25 22.27
CA GLU A 115 12.29 0.70 20.98
C GLU A 115 11.41 0.26 19.80
N PHE A 116 11.15 1.21 18.91
CA PHE A 116 10.37 1.12 17.69
C PHE A 116 11.24 1.64 16.54
N ASN A 117 12.14 0.78 16.07
CA ASN A 117 13.29 1.17 15.26
C ASN A 117 12.98 1.13 13.76
N GLY A 118 12.70 2.26 13.13
CA GLY A 118 12.50 2.37 11.67
C GLY A 118 13.69 1.90 10.84
N SER A 119 14.90 1.88 11.41
CA SER A 119 16.08 1.29 10.76
C SER A 119 15.97 -0.23 10.51
N GLN A 120 15.11 -0.94 11.24
CA GLN A 120 14.92 -2.38 11.08
C GLN A 120 14.12 -2.72 9.82
N ILE A 121 13.23 -1.82 9.37
CA ILE A 121 12.33 -2.07 8.24
C ILE A 121 12.89 -1.61 6.90
N THR A 122 14.04 -0.90 6.89
CA THR A 122 14.56 -0.26 5.67
C THR A 122 14.79 -1.25 4.52
N ASN A 123 15.41 -2.41 4.80
CA ASN A 123 15.63 -3.43 3.78
C ASN A 123 14.32 -4.03 3.25
N ALA A 124 13.32 -4.22 4.11
CA ALA A 124 12.02 -4.73 3.73
C ALA A 124 11.25 -3.73 2.85
N VAL A 125 11.36 -2.43 3.13
CA VAL A 125 10.80 -1.34 2.32
C VAL A 125 11.52 -1.22 0.98
N LEU A 126 12.85 -1.28 0.93
CA LEU A 126 13.61 -1.27 -0.32
C LEU A 126 13.28 -2.46 -1.23
N ALA A 127 13.07 -3.64 -0.64
CA ALA A 127 12.67 -4.84 -1.38
C ALA A 127 11.20 -4.82 -1.82
N SER A 128 10.38 -3.95 -1.24
CA SER A 128 8.95 -3.84 -1.50
C SER A 128 8.66 -3.30 -2.91
N PRO A 129 7.41 -3.41 -3.40
CA PRO A 129 7.03 -2.84 -4.70
C PRO A 129 7.14 -1.30 -4.75
N LEU A 130 7.36 -0.61 -3.63
CA LEU A 130 7.57 0.84 -3.62
C LEU A 130 8.87 1.24 -4.33
N PHE A 131 9.93 0.44 -4.15
CA PHE A 131 11.28 0.78 -4.60
C PHE A 131 11.92 -0.28 -5.51
N SER A 132 11.41 -1.52 -5.47
CA SER A 132 11.90 -2.59 -6.33
C SER A 132 10.91 -2.94 -7.44
N THR A 133 11.43 -3.45 -8.55
CA THR A 133 10.66 -4.00 -9.68
C THR A 133 10.54 -5.53 -9.62
N SER A 134 11.21 -6.17 -8.66
CA SER A 134 11.21 -7.62 -8.46
C SER A 134 11.34 -8.03 -6.99
N PHE A 135 10.97 -9.27 -6.68
CA PHE A 135 11.13 -9.86 -5.36
C PHE A 135 11.68 -11.28 -5.47
N THR A 136 12.17 -11.81 -4.35
CA THR A 136 12.69 -13.17 -4.29
C THR A 136 11.65 -14.11 -3.70
N VAL A 137 11.35 -15.20 -4.40
CA VAL A 137 10.48 -16.29 -3.94
C VAL A 137 11.30 -17.55 -3.73
N GLN A 138 10.99 -18.31 -2.67
CA GLN A 138 11.58 -19.62 -2.46
C GLN A 138 10.86 -20.67 -3.31
N THR A 139 11.61 -21.44 -4.08
CA THR A 139 11.09 -22.55 -4.92
C THR A 139 11.74 -23.87 -4.52
N SER A 140 11.24 -24.99 -5.02
CA SER A 140 11.84 -26.32 -4.79
C SER A 140 13.26 -26.45 -5.35
N THR A 141 13.66 -25.58 -6.28
CA THR A 141 15.01 -25.52 -6.88
C THR A 141 15.89 -24.41 -6.29
N GLY A 142 15.42 -23.71 -5.25
CA GLY A 142 16.12 -22.59 -4.61
C GLY A 142 15.44 -21.23 -4.80
N PRO A 143 16.06 -20.13 -4.34
CA PRO A 143 15.51 -18.78 -4.49
C PRO A 143 15.45 -18.37 -5.97
N ALA A 144 14.33 -17.78 -6.39
CA ALA A 144 14.14 -17.21 -7.72
C ALA A 144 13.73 -15.74 -7.63
N THR A 145 14.33 -14.89 -8.44
CA THR A 145 13.91 -13.49 -8.59
C THR A 145 12.79 -13.41 -9.63
N VAL A 146 11.66 -12.87 -9.23
CA VAL A 146 10.47 -12.71 -10.08
C VAL A 146 10.04 -11.24 -10.09
N PRO A 147 9.59 -10.69 -11.23
CA PRO A 147 9.12 -9.32 -11.28
C PRO A 147 7.86 -9.14 -10.42
N TYR A 148 7.69 -7.96 -9.82
CA TYR A 148 6.37 -7.57 -9.35
C TYR A 148 5.42 -7.54 -10.55
N SER A 149 4.24 -8.14 -10.39
CA SER A 149 3.22 -8.22 -11.41
C SER A 149 1.90 -7.74 -10.85
N TYR A 150 1.34 -6.70 -11.47
CA TYR A 150 0.03 -6.17 -11.15
C TYR A 150 -1.03 -6.72 -12.10
N VAL A 151 -0.75 -7.81 -12.83
CA VAL A 151 -1.77 -8.45 -13.68
C VAL A 151 -2.94 -8.96 -12.85
N SER A 152 -2.63 -9.60 -11.72
CA SER A 152 -3.61 -10.10 -10.78
C SER A 152 -3.07 -10.05 -9.35
N THR A 153 -3.98 -10.02 -8.38
CA THR A 153 -3.67 -10.24 -6.96
C THR A 153 -4.36 -11.52 -6.47
N ALA A 154 -3.83 -12.15 -5.41
CA ALA A 154 -4.52 -13.28 -4.79
C ALA A 154 -5.57 -12.86 -3.76
N ALA A 155 -5.48 -11.64 -3.23
CA ALA A 155 -6.42 -11.13 -2.23
C ALA A 155 -6.56 -9.61 -2.37
N ALA A 156 -7.79 -9.14 -2.22
CA ALA A 156 -8.13 -7.72 -2.18
C ALA A 156 -9.16 -7.49 -1.08
N SER A 157 -9.20 -6.28 -0.52
CA SER A 157 -10.17 -5.95 0.51
C SER A 157 -11.61 -6.16 0.02
N ASN A 158 -12.42 -6.80 0.86
CA ASN A 158 -13.86 -6.85 0.65
C ASN A 158 -14.51 -5.50 1.02
N ALA A 159 -15.84 -5.37 0.86
CA ALA A 159 -16.54 -4.10 1.10
C ALA A 159 -16.43 -3.60 2.55
N LEU A 160 -16.21 -4.51 3.51
CA LEU A 160 -16.04 -4.21 4.92
C LEU A 160 -14.57 -3.96 5.29
N GLY A 161 -13.62 -4.15 4.37
CA GLY A 161 -12.19 -3.96 4.57
C GLY A 161 -11.43 -5.18 5.10
N GLY A 162 -12.13 -6.31 5.28
CA GLY A 162 -11.49 -7.60 5.55
C GLY A 162 -10.92 -8.23 4.29
N PRO A 163 -10.24 -9.40 4.38
CA PRO A 163 -9.76 -10.09 3.21
C PRO A 163 -10.93 -10.54 2.33
N GLY A 164 -10.73 -10.45 1.03
CA GLY A 164 -11.64 -10.92 0.00
C GLY A 164 -10.88 -11.62 -1.12
N PRO A 165 -11.59 -12.28 -2.04
CA PRO A 165 -10.95 -12.94 -3.17
C PRO A 165 -10.21 -11.92 -4.04
N GLY A 166 -9.01 -12.30 -4.51
CA GLY A 166 -8.29 -11.53 -5.52
C GLY A 166 -8.84 -11.73 -6.94
N GLY A 167 -8.09 -11.27 -7.93
CA GLY A 167 -8.46 -11.33 -9.34
C GLY A 167 -7.60 -10.42 -10.20
N SER A 168 -8.11 -10.08 -11.40
CA SER A 168 -7.48 -9.12 -12.33
C SER A 168 -7.34 -7.75 -11.66
N LEU A 169 -6.16 -7.14 -11.74
CA LEU A 169 -5.83 -5.90 -11.01
C LEU A 169 -5.45 -4.74 -11.93
N SER A 170 -4.41 -4.89 -12.73
CA SER A 170 -3.89 -3.88 -13.65
C SER A 170 -3.04 -4.54 -14.75
N PRO A 171 -3.65 -5.40 -15.61
CA PRO A 171 -2.91 -6.14 -16.64
C PRO A 171 -2.05 -5.24 -17.52
N GLY A 172 -0.79 -5.63 -17.73
CA GLY A 172 0.19 -4.85 -18.50
C GLY A 172 1.17 -4.03 -17.64
N ASN A 173 0.94 -3.93 -16.32
CA ASN A 173 1.92 -3.43 -15.36
C ASN A 173 2.68 -4.61 -14.73
N SER A 174 3.89 -4.89 -15.23
CA SER A 174 4.80 -5.87 -14.63
C SER A 174 6.25 -5.40 -14.76
N GLY A 175 7.07 -5.70 -13.75
CA GLY A 175 8.46 -5.26 -13.71
C GLY A 175 8.62 -3.76 -13.50
N VAL A 176 7.65 -3.13 -12.84
CA VAL A 176 7.64 -1.70 -12.51
C VAL A 176 7.34 -1.50 -11.03
N GLN A 177 7.69 -0.33 -10.47
CA GLN A 177 7.32 0.04 -9.10
C GLN A 177 5.82 0.32 -8.99
N LEU A 178 5.28 0.28 -7.77
CA LEU A 178 3.86 0.51 -7.48
C LEU A 178 3.42 1.89 -7.96
N LEU A 179 4.19 2.93 -7.62
CA LEU A 179 3.85 4.30 -8.04
C LEU A 179 3.79 4.43 -9.57
N ASP A 180 4.76 3.82 -10.27
CA ASP A 180 4.76 3.78 -11.74
C ASP A 180 3.51 3.08 -12.29
N ALA A 181 3.18 1.90 -11.75
CA ALA A 181 1.99 1.13 -12.15
C ALA A 181 0.69 1.93 -11.93
N THR A 182 0.58 2.63 -10.80
CA THR A 182 -0.57 3.46 -10.45
C THR A 182 -0.70 4.65 -11.40
N MET A 183 0.38 5.39 -11.65
CA MET A 183 0.36 6.54 -12.57
C MET A 183 0.09 6.11 -14.01
N ARG A 184 0.65 4.98 -14.45
CA ARG A 184 0.33 4.38 -15.75
C ARG A 184 -1.15 4.03 -15.88
N ALA A 185 -1.76 3.47 -14.84
CA ALA A 185 -3.17 3.14 -14.85
C ALA A 185 -4.05 4.40 -14.87
N GLN A 186 -3.71 5.40 -14.04
CA GLN A 186 -4.42 6.68 -13.95
C GLN A 186 -4.46 7.45 -15.28
N PHE A 187 -3.36 7.42 -16.05
CA PHE A 187 -3.22 8.17 -17.30
C PHE A 187 -3.35 7.34 -18.58
N ASN A 188 -3.80 6.09 -18.47
CA ASN A 188 -3.90 5.16 -19.60
C ASN A 188 -2.57 5.01 -20.37
N LYS A 189 -1.48 4.89 -19.63
CA LYS A 189 -0.12 4.65 -20.12
C LYS A 189 0.39 3.25 -19.79
N ILE A 190 -0.52 2.33 -19.46
CA ILE A 190 -0.17 0.92 -19.25
C ILE A 190 0.53 0.36 -20.50
N GLY A 191 1.62 -0.36 -20.29
CA GLY A 191 2.43 -0.93 -21.37
C GLY A 191 3.24 0.08 -22.17
N SER A 192 3.12 1.39 -21.91
CA SER A 192 3.99 2.39 -22.54
C SER A 192 5.45 2.13 -22.16
N PRO A 193 6.40 2.12 -23.11
CA PRO A 193 7.82 2.06 -22.80
C PRO A 193 8.41 3.45 -22.52
N PHE A 194 7.62 4.51 -22.66
CA PHE A 194 8.10 5.90 -22.62
C PHE A 194 7.67 6.63 -21.35
N TYR A 195 6.45 6.38 -20.88
CA TYR A 195 5.94 6.99 -19.65
C TYR A 195 6.38 6.20 -18.43
N HIS A 196 7.16 6.82 -17.55
CA HIS A 196 7.51 6.23 -16.27
C HIS A 196 7.59 7.28 -15.16
N LEU A 197 7.21 6.88 -13.94
CA LEU A 197 7.55 7.59 -12.71
C LEU A 197 8.27 6.61 -11.75
N VAL A 198 9.59 6.77 -11.63
CA VAL A 198 10.45 5.88 -10.84
C VAL A 198 11.01 6.61 -9.63
N LEU A 199 11.02 5.94 -8.49
CA LEU A 199 11.68 6.39 -7.27
C LEU A 199 13.08 5.79 -7.17
N ASP A 200 14.07 6.64 -6.87
CA ASP A 200 15.49 6.29 -6.72
C ASP A 200 15.94 6.53 -5.26
N PRO A 201 15.93 5.49 -4.41
CA PRO A 201 16.14 5.64 -2.97
C PRO A 201 17.62 5.77 -2.59
N ALA A 202 17.90 6.68 -1.66
CA ALA A 202 19.15 6.76 -0.90
C ALA A 202 18.83 6.68 0.59
N VAL A 203 19.39 5.68 1.29
CA VAL A 203 19.19 5.51 2.73
C VAL A 203 20.22 6.31 3.49
N HIS A 204 19.76 7.08 4.47
CA HIS A 204 20.58 7.88 5.37
C HIS A 204 20.65 7.26 6.77
N ASP A 205 21.56 7.78 7.58
CA ASP A 205 21.72 7.36 8.98
C ASP A 205 20.41 7.56 9.77
N PRO A 206 20.04 6.62 10.66
CA PRO A 206 18.83 6.74 11.46
C PRO A 206 18.87 7.94 12.41
N VAL A 207 17.72 8.59 12.57
CA VAL A 207 17.51 9.64 13.57
C VAL A 207 16.86 9.05 14.81
N SER A 208 17.51 9.15 15.96
CA SER A 208 16.94 8.75 17.25
C SER A 208 15.96 9.79 17.79
N ILE A 209 14.79 9.34 18.22
CA ILE A 209 13.75 10.14 18.86
C ILE A 209 13.37 9.49 20.19
N ASN A 210 13.79 10.12 21.30
CA ASN A 210 13.29 9.76 22.62
C ASN A 210 12.00 10.53 22.89
N VAL A 211 10.90 9.81 23.08
CA VAL A 211 9.58 10.38 23.32
C VAL A 211 9.43 10.68 24.82
N PRO A 212 9.13 11.93 25.21
CA PRO A 212 8.79 12.26 26.59
C PRO A 212 7.54 11.51 27.07
N ASP A 213 7.46 11.22 28.38
CA ASP A 213 6.36 10.45 28.97
C ASP A 213 4.97 11.07 28.76
N ASP A 214 4.88 12.39 28.56
CA ASP A 214 3.64 13.12 28.30
C ASP A 214 3.29 13.23 26.79
N GLN A 215 4.11 12.65 25.91
CA GLN A 215 3.99 12.78 24.45
C GLN A 215 3.79 11.45 23.73
N GLY A 216 3.79 10.33 24.46
CA GLY A 216 3.50 9.04 23.87
C GLY A 216 3.27 7.95 24.91
N THR A 217 2.55 6.93 24.47
CA THR A 217 2.23 5.73 25.25
C THR A 217 2.49 4.50 24.39
N ILE A 218 2.49 3.33 25.03
CA ILE A 218 2.55 2.05 24.36
C ILE A 218 1.15 1.46 24.37
N VAL A 219 0.68 1.02 23.20
CA VAL A 219 -0.61 0.35 23.04
C VAL A 219 -0.39 -1.08 22.58
N THR A 220 -1.14 -2.01 23.13
CA THR A 220 -1.06 -3.43 22.77
C THR A 220 -2.44 -3.92 22.37
N SER A 221 -2.54 -4.47 21.17
CA SER A 221 -3.75 -5.12 20.68
C SER A 221 -4.12 -6.33 21.56
N PRO A 222 -5.39 -6.75 21.60
CA PRO A 222 -5.79 -7.95 22.35
C PRO A 222 -5.00 -9.21 21.99
N VAL A 223 -4.47 -9.29 20.77
CA VAL A 223 -3.63 -10.39 20.30
C VAL A 223 -2.14 -10.30 20.63
N GLY A 224 -1.72 -9.25 21.35
CA GLY A 224 -0.35 -9.10 21.86
C GLY A 224 0.63 -8.38 20.93
N VAL A 225 0.16 -7.76 19.83
CA VAL A 225 0.99 -6.89 18.98
C VAL A 225 1.02 -5.49 19.57
N THR A 226 2.21 -4.91 19.71
CA THR A 226 2.46 -3.65 20.41
C THR A 226 2.92 -2.55 19.46
N MET A 227 2.41 -1.34 19.62
CA MET A 227 2.79 -0.14 18.86
C MET A 227 3.03 1.05 19.80
N ALA A 228 3.80 2.02 19.33
CA ALA A 228 3.90 3.35 19.91
C ALA A 228 2.71 4.21 19.46
N ASN A 229 2.01 4.82 20.41
CA ASN A 229 0.98 5.83 20.17
C ASN A 229 1.50 7.20 20.62
N LEU A 230 1.76 8.09 19.67
CA LEU A 230 2.34 9.41 19.94
C LEU A 230 1.32 10.53 19.80
N ASP A 231 1.50 11.63 20.54
CA ASP A 231 0.76 12.86 20.32
C ASP A 231 1.07 13.41 18.92
N MET A 232 0.04 13.56 18.09
CA MET A 232 0.16 13.97 16.70
C MET A 232 0.81 15.35 16.54
N LYS A 233 0.46 16.31 17.41
CA LYS A 233 0.97 17.68 17.31
C LYS A 233 2.46 17.74 17.61
N TRP A 234 2.89 17.00 18.64
CA TRP A 234 4.29 16.85 18.99
C TRP A 234 5.06 16.12 17.91
N PHE A 235 4.55 15.00 17.41
CA PHE A 235 5.23 14.20 16.40
C PHE A 235 5.38 14.95 15.06
N ARG A 236 4.32 15.63 14.59
CA ARG A 236 4.37 16.54 13.43
C ARG A 236 5.52 17.54 13.55
N THR A 237 5.65 18.16 14.72
CA THR A 237 6.73 19.11 14.99
C THR A 237 8.11 18.45 14.89
N ARG A 238 8.26 17.18 15.27
CA ARG A 238 9.53 16.44 15.14
C ARG A 238 9.89 16.18 13.69
N ILE A 239 8.94 15.74 12.86
CA ILE A 239 9.15 15.55 11.41
C ILE A 239 9.56 16.86 10.75
N GLN A 240 8.78 17.93 10.95
CA GLN A 240 9.06 19.24 10.35
C GLN A 240 10.42 19.81 10.78
N ASN A 241 10.83 19.61 12.03
CA ASN A 241 12.16 20.04 12.49
C ASN A 241 13.30 19.30 11.77
N GLN A 242 13.12 18.04 11.34
CA GLN A 242 14.18 17.33 10.61
C GLN A 242 14.44 17.93 9.23
N LEU A 243 13.40 18.46 8.57
CA LEU A 243 13.53 19.15 7.27
C LEU A 243 14.52 20.32 7.31
N GLY A 244 14.66 20.97 8.46
CA GLY A 244 15.62 22.06 8.68
C GLY A 244 16.97 21.64 9.23
N ARG A 245 17.08 20.44 9.79
CA ARG A 245 18.28 19.98 10.50
C ARG A 245 19.19 19.10 9.65
N LEU A 246 18.59 18.33 8.73
CA LEU A 246 19.32 17.37 7.91
C LEU A 246 19.90 18.10 6.69
N ASN A 247 21.20 18.35 6.73
CA ASN A 247 21.92 19.12 5.71
C ASN A 247 22.07 18.42 4.35
N TYR A 248 21.78 17.12 4.29
CA TYR A 248 21.82 16.32 3.07
C TYR A 248 20.51 16.35 2.29
N LEU A 249 19.44 16.93 2.84
CA LEU A 249 18.17 17.03 2.12
C LEU A 249 18.28 18.02 0.96
N ASP A 250 17.88 17.55 -0.22
CA ASP A 250 17.77 18.36 -1.42
C ASP A 250 16.27 18.59 -1.73
N PRO A 251 15.81 19.85 -1.88
CA PRO A 251 14.43 20.15 -2.26
C PRO A 251 13.94 19.47 -3.53
N THR A 252 14.85 19.05 -4.42
CA THR A 252 14.56 18.32 -5.66
C THR A 252 14.35 16.81 -5.47
N ARG A 253 14.49 16.32 -4.23
CA ARG A 253 14.29 14.93 -3.82
C ARG A 253 13.15 14.86 -2.79
N LEU A 254 12.48 13.71 -2.71
CA LEU A 254 11.50 13.43 -1.66
C LEU A 254 12.21 13.07 -0.35
N ALA A 255 11.87 13.72 0.76
CA ALA A 255 12.25 13.24 2.09
C ALA A 255 11.23 12.20 2.59
N LEU A 256 11.65 10.96 2.82
CA LEU A 256 10.82 9.87 3.32
C LEU A 256 11.23 9.47 4.74
N PHE A 257 10.44 9.89 5.73
CA PHE A 257 10.61 9.51 7.12
C PHE A 257 9.95 8.17 7.40
N LEU A 258 10.74 7.20 7.86
CA LEU A 258 10.29 5.83 8.08
C LEU A 258 10.24 5.48 9.55
N THR A 259 9.07 5.07 10.05
CA THR A 259 8.91 4.48 11.38
C THR A 259 8.53 3.00 11.31
N TYR A 260 8.66 2.29 12.43
CA TYR A 260 8.18 0.92 12.58
C TYR A 260 7.24 0.88 13.80
N ASP A 261 6.01 0.41 13.62
CA ASP A 261 5.01 0.30 14.69
C ASP A 261 4.75 1.61 15.46
N VAL A 262 4.71 2.72 14.73
CA VAL A 262 4.36 4.04 15.25
C VAL A 262 3.05 4.50 14.61
N LEU A 263 2.08 4.81 15.45
CA LEU A 263 0.88 5.54 15.07
C LEU A 263 0.78 6.82 15.89
N VAL A 264 0.01 7.79 15.42
CA VAL A 264 -0.25 9.03 16.14
C VAL A 264 -1.74 9.29 16.30
N THR A 265 -2.10 9.94 17.41
CA THR A 265 -3.48 10.27 17.77
C THR A 265 -3.57 11.73 18.21
N THR A 266 -4.75 12.32 18.09
CA THR A 266 -5.01 13.72 18.50
C THR A 266 -5.46 13.84 19.95
N ASP A 267 -6.11 12.81 20.48
CA ASP A 267 -6.71 12.78 21.81
C ASP A 267 -6.16 11.65 22.70
N GLY A 268 -5.14 10.94 22.22
CA GLY A 268 -4.54 9.79 22.90
C GLY A 268 -5.35 8.49 22.76
N THR A 269 -6.50 8.50 22.08
CA THR A 269 -7.38 7.34 21.93
C THR A 269 -7.22 6.69 20.56
N LEU A 270 -7.48 5.39 20.48
CA LEU A 270 -7.41 4.63 19.22
C LEU A 270 -8.70 4.72 18.38
N GLY A 271 -9.64 5.61 18.74
CA GLY A 271 -10.87 5.81 17.95
C GLY A 271 -10.55 6.33 16.54
N THR A 272 -9.54 7.21 16.46
CA THR A 272 -9.03 7.77 15.21
C THR A 272 -7.50 7.79 15.26
N VAL A 273 -6.85 7.16 14.28
CA VAL A 273 -5.39 7.04 14.23
C VAL A 273 -4.84 7.50 12.88
N VAL A 274 -3.62 7.99 12.89
CA VAL A 274 -2.85 8.37 11.70
C VAL A 274 -1.58 7.53 11.69
N VAL A 275 -1.30 6.87 10.57
CA VAL A 275 -0.15 5.96 10.39
C VAL A 275 0.83 6.42 9.31
N GLY A 276 0.49 7.51 8.64
CA GLY A 276 1.28 8.19 7.63
C GLY A 276 0.72 9.58 7.38
N ALA A 277 1.53 10.42 6.74
CA ALA A 277 1.13 11.71 6.20
C ALA A 277 2.15 12.15 5.14
N HIS A 278 1.74 13.01 4.22
CA HIS A 278 2.66 13.74 3.37
C HIS A 278 2.44 15.25 3.52
N GLY A 279 3.39 16.02 3.01
CA GLY A 279 3.35 17.47 3.13
C GLY A 279 4.42 18.18 2.33
N ALA A 280 4.34 19.50 2.36
CA ALA A 280 5.35 20.37 1.79
C ALA A 280 5.59 21.60 2.66
N GLY A 281 6.81 22.12 2.62
CA GLY A 281 7.15 23.35 3.33
C GLY A 281 8.45 23.97 2.84
N PRO A 282 8.83 25.15 3.37
CA PRO A 282 10.11 25.76 3.07
C PRO A 282 11.25 24.81 3.44
N ALA A 283 12.22 24.59 2.54
CA ALA A 283 13.43 23.88 2.92
C ALA A 283 14.28 24.81 3.78
N THR A 284 14.29 24.58 5.09
CA THR A 284 14.98 25.45 6.07
C THR A 284 16.45 25.07 6.24
N GLY A 285 16.87 23.92 5.72
CA GLY A 285 18.25 23.46 5.69
C GLY A 285 19.04 24.04 4.51
N ASN A 286 19.53 25.27 4.64
CA ASN A 286 20.75 25.83 3.99
C ASN A 286 20.93 27.33 4.35
N GLY A 287 20.64 27.68 5.61
CA GLY A 287 20.77 29.04 6.12
C GLY A 287 19.51 29.88 5.96
N ASN A 288 19.39 30.93 6.78
CA ASN A 288 18.37 31.97 6.72
C ASN A 288 18.50 32.84 5.44
N GLY A 289 18.60 32.20 4.28
CA GLY A 289 18.49 32.88 3.00
C GLY A 289 17.14 33.54 2.87
N ASN A 290 17.08 34.62 2.09
CA ASN A 290 15.83 35.36 1.88
C ASN A 290 14.72 34.38 1.49
N VAL A 291 13.61 34.39 2.24
CA VAL A 291 12.33 33.77 1.85
C VAL A 291 11.74 34.43 0.60
N LEU A 292 12.43 35.44 0.07
CA LEU A 292 12.22 36.19 -1.15
C LEU A 292 13.42 35.94 -2.12
N ALA A 293 13.75 34.68 -2.42
CA ALA A 293 14.58 34.33 -3.57
C ALA A 293 13.72 34.41 -4.84
N ASP A 294 13.94 35.43 -5.67
CA ASP A 294 13.27 35.76 -6.96
C ASP A 294 12.88 34.53 -7.81
N GLY A 295 11.83 33.82 -7.37
CA GLY A 295 11.42 32.56 -7.93
C GLY A 295 12.15 31.28 -7.45
N ASN A 296 13.42 31.30 -7.03
CA ASN A 296 14.22 30.08 -6.74
C ASN A 296 14.10 29.55 -5.28
N GLN A 297 12.93 29.75 -4.67
CA GLN A 297 12.67 29.36 -3.28
C GLN A 297 12.72 27.83 -3.16
N PRO A 298 13.46 27.26 -2.19
CA PRO A 298 13.46 25.83 -2.01
C PRO A 298 12.18 25.36 -1.29
N VAL A 299 11.43 24.48 -1.93
CA VAL A 299 10.24 23.82 -1.35
C VAL A 299 10.54 22.34 -1.21
N GLN A 300 10.57 21.86 0.03
CA GLN A 300 10.81 20.47 0.35
C GLN A 300 9.48 19.76 0.52
N THR A 301 9.25 18.72 -0.28
CA THR A 301 8.14 17.79 -0.05
C THR A 301 8.62 16.62 0.78
N PHE A 302 7.73 16.04 1.57
CA PHE A 302 8.06 14.90 2.42
C PHE A 302 6.89 13.96 2.59
N VAL A 303 7.22 12.73 2.94
CA VAL A 303 6.31 11.68 3.38
C VAL A 303 6.81 11.16 4.72
N TRP A 304 5.89 10.89 5.64
CA TRP A 304 6.11 9.99 6.76
C TRP A 304 5.16 8.79 6.61
N GLY A 305 5.66 7.59 6.88
CA GLY A 305 4.82 6.42 7.03
C GLY A 305 5.45 5.38 7.93
N SER A 306 4.60 4.61 8.61
CA SER A 306 5.04 3.51 9.47
C SER A 306 4.89 2.17 8.79
N TRP A 307 5.92 1.33 8.85
CA TRP A 307 5.69 -0.11 8.72
C TRP A 307 4.82 -0.57 9.89
N LEU A 308 3.78 -1.37 9.63
CA LEU A 308 2.81 -1.80 10.64
C LEU A 308 2.82 -3.32 10.81
N SER A 309 3.12 -3.78 12.01
CA SER A 309 3.07 -5.19 12.38
C SER A 309 1.65 -5.74 12.21
N THR A 310 1.58 -6.85 11.49
CA THR A 310 0.33 -7.55 11.24
C THR A 310 -0.28 -8.12 12.53
N GLY A 311 -1.60 -8.07 12.63
CA GLY A 311 -2.35 -8.47 13.81
C GLY A 311 -2.68 -7.33 14.77
N PHE A 312 -2.10 -6.13 14.62
CA PHE A 312 -2.50 -5.00 15.45
C PHE A 312 -3.93 -4.52 15.16
N PHE A 313 -4.24 -4.30 13.88
CA PHE A 313 -5.57 -3.91 13.41
C PHE A 313 -6.45 -5.12 13.10
N SER A 314 -7.77 -4.94 13.19
CA SER A 314 -8.76 -5.99 12.90
C SER A 314 -8.57 -6.58 11.50
N ARG A 315 -8.50 -7.91 11.42
CA ARG A 315 -8.38 -8.61 10.13
C ARG A 315 -9.70 -8.62 9.38
N ASN A 316 -10.85 -8.48 10.02
CA ASN A 316 -12.13 -8.46 9.30
C ASN A 316 -12.50 -7.09 8.74
N ARG A 317 -11.84 -6.02 9.20
CA ARG A 317 -12.20 -4.63 8.82
C ARG A 317 -11.06 -3.79 8.27
N MET A 318 -9.83 -4.16 8.61
CA MET A 318 -8.62 -3.39 8.35
C MET A 318 -7.48 -4.30 7.89
N TRP A 319 -7.82 -5.38 7.18
CA TRP A 319 -6.89 -6.44 6.78
C TRP A 319 -5.67 -5.91 6.05
N ALA A 320 -5.86 -4.95 5.14
CA ALA A 320 -4.75 -4.42 4.36
C ALA A 320 -3.83 -3.50 5.18
N ILE A 321 -4.23 -3.04 6.37
CA ILE A 321 -3.49 -2.07 7.18
C ILE A 321 -2.39 -2.77 7.97
N GLN A 322 -1.34 -3.14 7.25
CA GLN A 322 -0.13 -3.79 7.73
C GLN A 322 1.03 -3.46 6.78
N ASP A 323 2.25 -3.81 7.14
CA ASP A 323 3.46 -3.62 6.34
C ASP A 323 3.60 -2.21 5.72
N ILE A 324 3.70 -2.11 4.39
CA ILE A 324 3.84 -0.90 3.59
C ILE A 324 2.52 -0.19 3.28
N HIS A 325 1.39 -0.60 3.86
CA HIS A 325 0.08 0.00 3.54
C HIS A 325 0.11 1.53 3.66
N SER A 326 0.52 2.04 4.81
CA SER A 326 0.64 3.49 5.06
C SER A 326 1.63 4.15 4.10
N LEU A 327 2.77 3.52 3.85
CA LEU A 327 3.80 4.05 2.95
C LEU A 327 3.28 4.17 1.51
N SER A 328 2.57 3.15 1.04
CA SER A 328 1.96 3.16 -0.29
C SER A 328 0.83 4.17 -0.41
N HIS A 329 0.03 4.34 0.66
CA HIS A 329 -0.99 5.38 0.78
C HIS A 329 -0.36 6.75 0.54
N GLU A 330 0.63 7.10 1.34
CA GLU A 330 1.21 8.44 1.34
C GLU A 330 2.09 8.72 0.12
N ILE A 331 2.86 7.75 -0.37
CA ILE A 331 3.73 7.96 -1.54
C ILE A 331 2.89 8.20 -2.80
N VAL A 332 1.77 7.51 -2.97
CA VAL A 332 0.91 7.74 -4.14
C VAL A 332 0.12 9.03 -3.99
N SER A 333 -0.48 9.30 -2.83
CA SER A 333 -1.15 10.58 -2.57
C SER A 333 -0.20 11.75 -2.79
N TRP A 334 1.02 11.70 -2.25
CA TRP A 334 2.06 12.70 -2.49
C TRP A 334 2.38 12.87 -3.98
N ALA A 335 2.40 11.79 -4.77
CA ALA A 335 2.68 11.93 -6.19
C ALA A 335 1.56 12.69 -6.94
N VAL A 336 0.33 12.65 -6.43
CA VAL A 336 -0.85 13.28 -7.01
C VAL A 336 -1.14 14.66 -6.42
N ASP A 337 -0.76 14.93 -5.17
CA ASP A 337 -0.83 16.25 -4.52
C ASP A 337 0.46 16.56 -3.71
N PRO A 338 1.61 16.75 -4.39
CA PRO A 338 2.91 16.88 -3.70
C PRO A 338 3.03 18.07 -2.77
N PHE A 339 2.12 19.03 -2.89
CA PHE A 339 2.17 20.28 -2.15
C PHE A 339 0.97 20.49 -1.21
N VAL A 340 0.04 19.52 -1.15
CA VAL A 340 -1.18 19.57 -0.33
C VAL A 340 -2.02 20.81 -0.67
N THR A 341 -2.18 21.07 -1.96
CA THR A 341 -2.90 22.25 -2.47
C THR A 341 -3.82 21.95 -3.64
N ASN A 342 -3.83 20.72 -4.14
CA ASN A 342 -4.71 20.36 -5.23
C ASN A 342 -6.13 20.18 -4.69
N THR A 343 -7.02 21.05 -5.15
CA THR A 343 -8.44 20.99 -4.80
C THR A 343 -9.28 20.51 -5.98
N VAL A 344 -10.41 19.89 -5.65
CA VAL A 344 -11.36 19.28 -6.58
C VAL A 344 -12.78 19.65 -6.18
N GLN A 345 -13.78 19.19 -6.94
CA GLN A 345 -15.15 19.32 -6.46
C GLN A 345 -15.32 18.46 -5.20
N PRO A 346 -15.96 18.99 -4.13
CA PRO A 346 -16.11 18.25 -2.90
C PRO A 346 -16.73 16.86 -3.13
N TRP A 347 -16.17 15.88 -2.43
CA TRP A 347 -16.54 14.46 -2.52
C TRP A 347 -16.81 13.91 -1.11
N PHE A 348 -17.59 12.82 -1.07
CA PHE A 348 -17.89 12.10 0.15
C PHE A 348 -18.01 10.60 -0.12
N VAL A 349 -17.45 9.78 0.77
CA VAL A 349 -17.62 8.33 0.78
C VAL A 349 -18.02 7.90 2.18
N ALA A 350 -19.19 7.26 2.32
CA ALA A 350 -19.74 6.91 3.64
C ALA A 350 -18.82 5.99 4.46
N ARG A 351 -18.02 5.14 3.81
CA ARG A 351 -17.03 4.29 4.47
C ARG A 351 -15.87 5.10 5.07
N SER A 352 -15.54 6.23 4.45
CA SER A 352 -14.47 7.15 4.84
C SER A 352 -15.06 8.44 5.42
N MET A 353 -16.12 8.31 6.25
CA MET A 353 -16.87 9.46 6.78
C MET A 353 -16.03 10.42 7.63
N GLN A 354 -14.90 9.96 8.18
CA GLN A 354 -13.97 10.76 8.96
C GLN A 354 -13.38 11.94 8.19
N TYR A 355 -13.32 11.85 6.86
CA TYR A 355 -12.86 12.95 6.00
C TYR A 355 -13.96 13.96 5.69
N GLY A 356 -15.22 13.64 6.00
CA GLY A 356 -16.37 14.49 5.72
C GLY A 356 -16.51 14.81 4.23
N CYS A 357 -17.08 15.99 3.95
CA CYS A 357 -17.14 16.53 2.60
C CYS A 357 -15.82 17.25 2.29
N SER A 358 -14.88 16.53 1.69
CA SER A 358 -13.52 17.04 1.42
C SER A 358 -13.40 17.53 -0.02
N ASP A 359 -12.67 18.62 -0.23
CA ASP A 359 -12.28 19.13 -1.54
C ASP A 359 -10.80 18.85 -1.87
N LEU A 360 -10.08 18.12 -1.01
CA LEU A 360 -8.68 17.77 -1.24
C LEU A 360 -8.55 16.58 -2.20
N MET A 361 -7.54 16.60 -3.07
CA MET A 361 -7.23 15.51 -3.99
C MET A 361 -6.31 14.46 -3.35
N GLU A 362 -6.82 13.79 -2.31
CA GLU A 362 -6.11 12.74 -1.58
C GLU A 362 -6.51 11.36 -2.11
N THR A 363 -5.66 10.71 -2.92
CA THR A 363 -6.07 9.53 -3.71
C THR A 363 -6.44 8.32 -2.87
N ALA A 364 -5.85 8.16 -1.70
CA ALA A 364 -6.07 7.00 -0.86
C ALA A 364 -7.15 7.22 0.23
N ASP A 365 -7.54 8.46 0.53
CA ASP A 365 -8.52 8.77 1.58
C ASP A 365 -9.94 8.24 1.30
N PRO A 366 -10.50 8.36 0.08
CA PRO A 366 -11.82 7.80 -0.21
C PRO A 366 -11.85 6.26 -0.12
N VAL A 367 -10.68 5.61 -0.14
CA VAL A 367 -10.49 4.15 -0.07
C VAL A 367 -9.68 3.72 1.16
N ALA A 368 -9.63 4.56 2.20
CA ALA A 368 -8.81 4.32 3.39
C ALA A 368 -9.03 2.93 4.00
N GLY A 369 -7.92 2.21 4.22
CA GLY A 369 -7.90 0.86 4.76
C GLY A 369 -8.28 -0.25 3.79
N LEU A 370 -8.49 0.06 2.50
CA LEU A 370 -8.66 -0.92 1.44
C LEU A 370 -7.33 -1.14 0.72
N GLY A 371 -7.07 -2.37 0.30
CA GLY A 371 -5.83 -2.70 -0.38
C GLY A 371 -5.85 -4.07 -1.05
N PHE A 372 -4.67 -4.54 -1.44
CA PHE A 372 -4.47 -5.84 -2.06
C PHE A 372 -3.15 -6.46 -1.64
N ALA A 373 -3.02 -7.78 -1.77
CA ALA A 373 -1.77 -8.48 -1.50
C ALA A 373 -0.89 -8.59 -2.76
N ILE A 374 0.41 -8.38 -2.63
CA ILE A 374 1.36 -8.54 -3.75
C ILE A 374 2.74 -9.01 -3.29
N GLY A 375 3.42 -9.74 -4.18
CA GLY A 375 4.80 -10.16 -3.99
C GLY A 375 4.98 -11.18 -2.88
N SER A 376 6.16 -11.18 -2.27
CA SER A 376 6.45 -11.95 -1.06
C SER A 376 7.55 -11.28 -0.22
N HIS A 377 7.44 -11.41 1.11
CA HIS A 377 8.50 -11.04 2.05
C HIS A 377 8.52 -11.97 3.27
N ASN A 378 9.65 -12.01 3.96
CA ASN A 378 9.87 -12.76 5.20
C ASN A 378 10.26 -11.85 6.38
N PHE A 379 10.04 -10.55 6.27
CA PHE A 379 10.21 -9.61 7.37
C PHE A 379 8.95 -9.56 8.24
N ASP A 380 9.13 -9.33 9.56
CA ASP A 380 8.04 -9.12 10.53
C ASP A 380 6.97 -10.23 10.50
N VAL A 381 7.45 -11.47 10.50
CA VAL A 381 6.62 -12.66 10.41
C VAL A 381 6.15 -13.06 11.80
N ASN A 382 4.83 -13.08 11.98
CA ASN A 382 4.14 -13.59 13.15
C ASN A 382 2.97 -14.48 12.70
N ARG A 383 2.15 -14.99 13.64
CA ARG A 383 1.05 -15.92 13.34
C ARG A 383 -0.06 -15.35 12.44
N PHE A 384 -0.08 -14.04 12.21
CA PHE A 384 -1.05 -13.35 11.36
C PHE A 384 -0.51 -13.02 9.96
N SER A 385 0.79 -13.20 9.72
CA SER A 385 1.46 -12.78 8.48
C SER A 385 1.08 -13.62 7.27
N GLU A 386 0.82 -12.94 6.16
CA GLU A 386 0.51 -13.57 4.87
C GLU A 386 1.73 -13.68 3.94
N HIS A 387 2.90 -13.25 4.43
CA HIS A 387 4.17 -13.27 3.69
C HIS A 387 4.10 -12.52 2.35
N ARG A 388 3.29 -11.47 2.29
CA ARG A 388 3.01 -10.62 1.14
C ARG A 388 2.86 -9.18 1.61
N TYR A 389 3.21 -8.24 0.75
CA TYR A 389 2.98 -6.82 0.99
C TYR A 389 1.50 -6.47 0.74
N HIS A 390 0.98 -5.48 1.47
CA HIS A 390 -0.40 -5.00 1.41
C HIS A 390 -0.50 -3.50 1.04
N PRO A 391 -0.24 -3.12 -0.22
CA PRO A 391 -0.48 -1.75 -0.66
C PRO A 391 -1.93 -1.28 -0.50
N SER A 392 -2.09 0.02 -0.24
CA SER A 392 -3.37 0.73 -0.24
C SER A 392 -3.94 0.86 -1.66
N ASP A 393 -5.27 0.80 -1.80
CA ASP A 393 -5.96 1.18 -3.03
C ASP A 393 -5.82 2.69 -3.28
N GLN A 394 -5.99 3.11 -4.53
CA GLN A 394 -5.75 4.48 -4.96
C GLN A 394 -6.83 4.91 -5.92
N VAL A 395 -7.57 5.95 -5.57
CA VAL A 395 -8.54 6.59 -6.45
C VAL A 395 -7.80 7.40 -7.51
N PHE A 396 -8.24 7.29 -8.74
CA PHE A 396 -7.65 8.00 -9.87
C PHE A 396 -8.28 9.38 -10.09
N LEU A 397 -7.49 10.29 -10.65
CA LEU A 397 -7.89 11.63 -11.08
C LEU A 397 -9.27 11.70 -11.76
N PRO A 398 -9.66 10.80 -12.69
CA PRO A 398 -10.97 10.88 -13.32
C PRO A 398 -12.16 10.78 -12.37
N TRP A 399 -12.00 10.13 -11.21
CA TRP A 399 -13.05 10.04 -10.20
C TRP A 399 -13.34 11.40 -9.60
N PHE A 400 -12.28 12.11 -9.16
CA PHE A 400 -12.36 13.44 -8.59
C PHE A 400 -12.82 14.49 -9.59
N MET A 401 -12.36 14.38 -10.84
CA MET A 401 -12.70 15.32 -11.92
C MET A 401 -14.06 15.07 -12.55
N ARG A 402 -14.72 13.95 -12.18
CA ARG A 402 -16.00 13.51 -12.74
C ARG A 402 -15.98 13.43 -14.26
N SER A 403 -14.81 13.05 -14.77
CA SER A 403 -14.59 12.88 -16.19
C SER A 403 -14.89 11.45 -16.60
N ASP A 404 -14.90 11.21 -17.91
CA ASP A 404 -14.98 9.87 -18.45
C ASP A 404 -13.92 8.96 -17.82
N PRO A 405 -14.27 7.71 -17.50
CA PRO A 405 -13.35 6.79 -16.86
C PRO A 405 -12.20 6.39 -17.79
N GLN A 406 -11.09 5.96 -17.18
CA GLN A 406 -10.13 5.15 -17.91
C GLN A 406 -10.76 3.80 -18.24
N THR A 407 -10.76 3.44 -19.53
CA THR A 407 -11.32 2.17 -20.00
C THR A 407 -10.21 1.16 -20.23
N GLN A 408 -10.06 0.21 -19.30
CA GLN A 408 -9.21 -0.95 -19.51
C GLN A 408 -10.08 -2.16 -19.83
N SER A 409 -10.19 -2.47 -21.13
CA SER A 409 -11.06 -3.51 -21.66
C SER A 409 -10.86 -4.93 -21.09
N VAL A 410 -9.76 -5.16 -20.36
CA VAL A 410 -9.40 -6.47 -19.79
C VAL A 410 -9.78 -6.59 -18.32
N GLN A 411 -10.05 -5.48 -17.64
CA GLN A 411 -10.45 -5.47 -16.22
C GLN A 411 -11.94 -5.22 -16.03
N HIS A 412 -12.63 -4.63 -17.02
CA HIS A 412 -14.03 -4.24 -16.91
C HIS A 412 -14.80 -4.48 -18.21
N ASP A 413 -16.13 -4.57 -18.11
CA ASP A 413 -17.03 -4.26 -19.22
C ASP A 413 -16.76 -2.83 -19.69
N ARG A 414 -16.77 -2.58 -21.01
CA ARG A 414 -16.51 -1.24 -21.58
C ARG A 414 -17.52 -0.17 -21.13
N SER A 415 -18.66 -0.58 -20.58
CA SER A 415 -19.69 0.30 -20.01
C SER A 415 -19.41 0.76 -18.58
N VAL A 416 -18.38 0.22 -17.93
CA VAL A 416 -18.03 0.51 -16.52
C VAL A 416 -16.64 1.12 -16.42
N GLY A 417 -16.51 2.16 -15.61
CA GLY A 417 -15.26 2.88 -15.45
C GLY A 417 -14.30 2.27 -14.44
N ARG A 418 -12.99 2.40 -14.70
CA ARG A 418 -11.95 2.14 -13.69
C ARG A 418 -11.58 3.45 -12.98
N PHE A 419 -12.06 3.61 -11.75
CA PHE A 419 -11.80 4.80 -10.94
C PHE A 419 -10.83 4.58 -9.78
N THR A 420 -10.39 3.34 -9.55
CA THR A 420 -9.31 3.04 -8.60
C THR A 420 -8.32 2.05 -9.17
N PHE A 421 -7.19 1.88 -8.46
CA PHE A 421 -6.21 0.86 -8.80
C PHE A 421 -6.78 -0.57 -8.65
N LEU A 422 -7.61 -0.85 -7.65
CA LEU A 422 -8.31 -2.13 -7.53
C LEU A 422 -9.35 -2.36 -8.64
N GLY A 423 -9.93 -1.30 -9.21
CA GLY A 423 -11.00 -1.41 -10.19
C GLY A 423 -12.15 -2.28 -9.68
N ASP A 424 -12.48 -3.36 -10.40
CA ASP A 424 -13.62 -4.23 -10.08
C ASP A 424 -13.47 -5.02 -8.78
N LEU A 425 -12.24 -5.12 -8.26
CA LEU A 425 -11.96 -5.72 -6.97
C LEU A 425 -12.41 -4.81 -5.82
N ASN A 426 -12.53 -3.49 -6.04
CA ASN A 426 -13.09 -2.60 -5.04
C ASN A 426 -14.60 -2.85 -4.89
N GLN A 427 -15.00 -3.43 -3.76
CA GLN A 427 -16.40 -3.83 -3.50
C GLN A 427 -17.21 -2.77 -2.74
N VAL A 428 -16.69 -1.56 -2.55
CA VAL A 428 -17.40 -0.53 -1.77
C VAL A 428 -18.69 -0.13 -2.46
N LYS A 429 -19.77 -0.10 -1.69
CA LYS A 429 -21.11 0.28 -2.15
C LYS A 429 -21.66 1.47 -1.37
N ASP A 430 -22.49 2.26 -2.04
CA ASP A 430 -23.31 3.29 -1.39
C ASP A 430 -24.51 2.66 -0.64
N ALA A 431 -25.31 3.49 0.01
CA ALA A 431 -26.51 3.06 0.73
C ALA A 431 -27.60 2.45 -0.18
N ALA A 432 -27.56 2.74 -1.50
CA ALA A 432 -28.45 2.16 -2.49
C ALA A 432 -27.91 0.85 -3.09
N GLY A 433 -26.69 0.43 -2.70
CA GLY A 433 -26.04 -0.79 -3.17
C GLY A 433 -25.25 -0.65 -4.47
N ASN A 434 -25.09 0.57 -4.99
CA ASN A 434 -24.29 0.85 -6.19
C ASN A 434 -22.80 0.84 -5.84
N ARG A 435 -21.96 0.32 -6.73
CA ARG A 435 -20.49 0.34 -6.55
C ARG A 435 -19.95 1.75 -6.74
N ILE A 436 -19.37 2.31 -5.69
CA ILE A 436 -18.95 3.74 -5.65
C ILE A 436 -17.87 4.03 -6.70
N PHE A 437 -16.91 3.11 -6.86
CA PHE A 437 -15.74 3.30 -7.72
C PHE A 437 -15.88 2.69 -9.12
N GLN A 438 -17.12 2.43 -9.53
CA GLN A 438 -17.48 2.09 -10.92
C GLN A 438 -18.11 3.28 -11.66
N GLN A 439 -18.27 4.40 -10.97
CA GLN A 439 -18.81 5.66 -11.46
C GLN A 439 -17.96 6.82 -10.94
N ALA A 440 -18.07 7.98 -11.58
CA ALA A 440 -17.46 9.22 -11.12
C ALA A 440 -17.92 9.58 -9.69
N ALA A 441 -17.13 10.37 -8.97
CA ALA A 441 -17.53 10.89 -7.67
C ALA A 441 -18.86 11.64 -7.79
N THR A 442 -19.76 11.39 -6.85
CA THR A 442 -20.91 12.27 -6.64
C THR A 442 -20.51 13.40 -5.70
N GLY A 443 -21.25 14.51 -5.76
CA GLY A 443 -21.08 15.56 -4.76
C GLY A 443 -21.49 15.10 -3.37
N CYS A 444 -21.06 15.90 -2.40
CA CYS A 444 -21.88 16.17 -1.24
C CYS A 444 -23.07 17.06 -1.67
#